data_AF-A0A2N1T9D5-F1
#
_entry.id   AF-A0A2N1T9D5-F1
#
_cell.length_a   1.000
_cell.length_b   1.000
_cell.length_c   1.000
_cell.angle_alpha   90.00
_cell.angle_beta   90.00
_cell.angle_gamma   90.00
#
_symmetry.space_group_name_H-M   'P 1'
#
loop_
_entity.id
_entity.type
_entity.pdbx_description
1 polymer ?
#
loop_
_entity_poly.entity_id
_entity_poly.type
_entity_poly.pdbx_seq_one_letter_code
_entity_poly.pdbx_strand_id
1 'polypeptide(L)'
;MSEYSNKRINPCRPGHGASCALCCGSHNYNMPQEQLEEMFYARGQKEPSRPLKHPEEAEREKLFRDAMQCSHMGILPDEPGIMGCLIYGEQDPGHHMESFITGTCRNFYCPAWENLTDRQVLFAARLMGDWYWYSLLINHVEALLRIFSQYENPEDIPDEELESLKEELLERLYDEDGK
;
A
#
# COMPACT_ATOMS: atom_id res chain seq x y z
N MET A 1 34.54 11.71 10.32
CA MET A 1 33.18 12.31 10.30
C MET A 1 32.34 11.44 9.39
N SER A 2 31.48 10.60 9.96
CA SER A 2 30.73 9.59 9.21
C SER A 2 29.28 10.05 9.08
N GLU A 3 28.96 10.75 7.99
CA GLU A 3 27.59 11.05 7.57
C GLU A 3 26.97 9.80 6.92
N TYR A 4 26.64 8.78 7.72
CA TYR A 4 25.58 7.85 7.31
C TYR A 4 24.27 8.50 7.74
N SER A 5 23.65 9.22 6.81
CA SER A 5 22.28 9.69 6.93
C SER A 5 21.39 8.49 7.27
N ASN A 6 20.88 8.43 8.51
CA ASN A 6 19.82 7.50 8.92
C ASN A 6 18.55 7.87 8.13
N LYS A 7 18.49 7.46 6.85
CA LYS A 7 17.28 7.54 6.05
C LYS A 7 16.37 6.41 6.54
N ARG A 8 15.32 6.81 7.25
CA ARG A 8 14.20 5.94 7.60
C ARG A 8 13.67 5.23 6.36
N ILE A 9 13.30 3.96 6.51
CA ILE A 9 12.71 3.16 5.44
C ILE A 9 11.33 3.70 5.10
N ASN A 10 11.04 3.80 3.80
CA ASN A 10 9.72 4.17 3.31
C ASN A 10 8.76 2.96 3.38
N PRO A 11 7.71 2.98 4.23
CA PRO A 11 6.76 1.88 4.34
C PRO A 11 5.98 1.62 3.05
N CYS A 12 5.85 2.59 2.15
CA CYS A 12 5.19 2.36 0.86
C CYS A 12 6.04 1.53 -0.10
N ARG A 13 7.37 1.58 0.03
CA ARG A 13 8.33 0.85 -0.83
C ARG A 13 9.52 0.38 0.00
N PRO A 14 9.33 -0.62 0.88
CA PRO A 14 10.38 -1.11 1.77
C PRO A 14 11.39 -2.04 1.07
N GLY A 15 11.08 -2.53 -0.13
CA GLY A 15 11.81 -3.61 -0.81
C GLY A 15 11.12 -4.97 -0.63
N HIS A 16 11.85 -6.07 -0.86
CA HIS A 16 11.36 -7.45 -0.65
C HIS A 16 10.12 -7.86 -1.47
N GLY A 17 9.87 -7.23 -2.62
CA GLY A 17 8.65 -7.48 -3.41
C GLY A 17 7.40 -6.81 -2.84
N ALA A 18 7.51 -6.16 -1.68
CA ALA A 18 6.39 -5.54 -0.99
C ALA A 18 6.22 -4.06 -1.38
N SER A 19 4.97 -3.62 -1.44
CA SER A 19 4.61 -2.22 -1.63
C SER A 19 3.27 -1.89 -1.00
N CYS A 20 3.16 -0.76 -0.30
CA CYS A 20 1.91 -0.35 0.33
C CYS A 20 1.24 0.77 -0.45
N ALA A 21 -0.06 0.62 -0.68
CA ALA A 21 -0.89 1.59 -1.37
C ALA A 21 -2.26 1.80 -0.68
N LEU A 22 -2.38 1.43 0.61
CA LEU A 22 -3.66 1.45 1.31
C LEU A 22 -4.27 2.85 1.38
N CYS A 23 -3.48 3.88 1.74
CA CYS A 23 -3.94 5.27 1.74
C CYS A 23 -4.31 5.79 0.35
N CYS A 24 -3.77 5.18 -0.71
CA CYS A 24 -4.13 5.51 -2.09
C CYS A 24 -5.36 4.72 -2.57
N GLY A 25 -5.92 3.84 -1.73
CA GLY A 25 -7.15 3.12 -1.97
C GLY A 25 -6.99 1.74 -2.58
N SER A 26 -5.82 1.08 -2.44
CA SER A 26 -5.56 -0.23 -3.06
C SER A 26 -6.59 -1.31 -2.74
N HIS A 27 -7.20 -1.24 -1.55
CA HIS A 27 -8.18 -2.20 -1.05
C HIS A 27 -9.61 -1.65 -1.00
N ASN A 28 -9.84 -0.44 -1.54
CA ASN A 28 -11.15 0.21 -1.50
C ASN A 28 -11.98 -0.04 -2.77
N TYR A 29 -12.17 -1.31 -3.13
CA TYR A 29 -12.99 -1.71 -4.27
C TYR A 29 -13.89 -2.86 -3.86
N ASN A 30 -15.16 -2.82 -4.27
CA ASN A 30 -16.08 -3.93 -4.08
C ASN A 30 -15.84 -5.02 -5.15
N MET A 31 -14.67 -5.66 -5.14
CA MET A 31 -14.31 -6.74 -6.06
C MET A 31 -13.25 -7.69 -5.48
N PRO A 32 -13.16 -8.95 -5.98
CA PRO A 32 -12.16 -9.92 -5.55
C PRO A 32 -10.71 -9.47 -5.82
N GLN A 33 -9.77 -10.03 -5.07
CA GLN A 33 -8.33 -9.74 -5.18
C GLN A 33 -7.78 -9.96 -6.59
N GLU A 34 -8.18 -11.03 -7.28
CA GLU A 34 -7.68 -11.31 -8.63
C GLU A 34 -8.11 -10.22 -9.62
N GLN A 35 -9.33 -9.70 -9.48
CA GLN A 35 -9.84 -8.61 -10.32
C GLN A 35 -9.16 -7.27 -9.99
N LEU A 36 -8.80 -7.04 -8.72
CA LEU A 36 -7.99 -5.89 -8.31
C LEU A 36 -6.63 -5.91 -9.01
N GLU A 37 -5.95 -7.06 -8.98
CA GLU A 37 -4.63 -7.22 -9.58
C GLU A 37 -4.67 -7.01 -11.10
N GLU A 38 -5.63 -7.63 -11.80
CA GLU A 38 -5.84 -7.43 -13.24
C GLU A 38 -6.09 -5.95 -13.57
N MET A 39 -6.94 -5.28 -12.78
CA MET A 39 -7.23 -3.87 -12.97
C MET A 39 -5.98 -2.99 -12.77
N PHE A 40 -5.21 -3.21 -11.70
CA PHE A 40 -4.01 -2.42 -11.43
C PHE A 40 -2.91 -2.68 -12.46
N TYR A 41 -2.79 -3.92 -12.95
CA TYR A 41 -1.90 -4.27 -14.05
C TYR A 41 -2.32 -3.56 -15.34
N ALA A 42 -3.60 -3.65 -15.71
CA ALA A 42 -4.15 -2.98 -16.88
C ALA A 42 -4.00 -1.46 -16.81
N ARG A 43 -4.05 -0.87 -15.61
CA ARG A 43 -3.68 0.53 -15.42
C ARG A 43 -2.22 0.75 -15.78
N GLY A 44 -1.26 -0.02 -15.25
CA GLY A 44 0.16 0.14 -15.60
C GLY A 44 0.42 0.20 -17.12
N GLN A 45 -0.28 -0.62 -17.90
CA GLN A 45 -0.07 -0.73 -19.36
C GLN A 45 -0.63 0.44 -20.21
N LYS A 46 -1.41 1.37 -19.63
CA LYS A 46 -1.97 2.50 -20.40
C LYS A 46 -0.95 3.63 -20.57
N GLU A 47 -0.84 4.13 -21.80
CA GLU A 47 -0.05 5.30 -22.22
C GLU A 47 -0.26 6.53 -21.31
N PRO A 48 0.75 7.44 -21.24
CA PRO A 48 0.84 8.53 -20.25
C PRO A 48 -0.24 9.61 -20.36
N SER A 49 -1.03 9.65 -21.44
CA SER A 49 -2.07 10.68 -21.64
C SER A 49 -3.33 10.44 -20.79
N ARG A 50 -3.17 10.22 -19.49
CA ARG A 50 -4.31 10.07 -18.58
C ARG A 50 -4.80 11.44 -18.17
N PRO A 51 -6.11 11.72 -18.24
CA PRO A 51 -6.64 12.89 -17.58
C PRO A 51 -6.31 12.79 -16.08
N LEU A 52 -5.73 13.84 -15.52
CA LEU A 52 -5.53 13.96 -14.07
C LEU A 52 -6.91 14.04 -13.42
N LYS A 53 -7.44 12.90 -13.02
CA LYS A 53 -8.71 12.80 -12.29
C LYS A 53 -8.50 13.14 -10.84
N HIS A 54 -9.49 13.83 -10.26
CA HIS A 54 -9.51 14.05 -8.83
C HIS A 54 -9.64 12.69 -8.11
N PRO A 55 -9.03 12.49 -6.94
CA PRO A 55 -9.08 11.20 -6.23
C PRO A 55 -10.50 10.78 -5.80
N GLU A 56 -11.43 11.73 -5.75
CA GLU A 56 -12.85 11.49 -5.47
C GLU A 56 -13.67 11.08 -6.71
N GLU A 57 -13.10 11.18 -7.92
CA GLU A 57 -13.73 10.73 -9.18
C GLU A 57 -13.56 9.22 -9.36
N ALA A 58 -14.03 8.47 -8.36
CA ALA A 58 -14.04 7.01 -8.36
C ALA A 58 -14.79 6.46 -9.58
N GLU A 59 -14.12 5.59 -10.36
CA GLU A 59 -14.72 4.94 -11.53
C GLU A 59 -15.39 3.59 -11.19
N ARG A 60 -15.22 3.10 -9.96
CA ARG A 60 -15.75 1.81 -9.50
C ARG A 60 -16.50 1.96 -8.19
N GLU A 61 -17.25 0.94 -7.86
CA GLU A 61 -17.90 0.82 -6.56
C GLU A 61 -16.86 0.65 -5.46
N LYS A 62 -16.93 1.54 -4.46
CA LYS A 62 -16.06 1.53 -3.29
C LYS A 62 -16.53 0.51 -2.26
N LEU A 63 -15.58 -0.08 -1.54
CA LEU A 63 -15.89 -0.87 -0.34
C LEU A 63 -16.28 0.04 0.82
N PHE A 64 -15.61 1.19 0.92
CA PHE A 64 -15.83 2.24 1.91
C PHE A 64 -16.03 3.58 1.21
N ARG A 65 -17.21 4.17 1.41
CA ARG A 65 -17.64 5.39 0.71
C ARG A 65 -16.63 6.54 0.81
N ASP A 66 -16.12 6.77 2.02
CA ASP A 66 -15.29 7.93 2.35
C ASP A 66 -13.79 7.66 2.16
N ALA A 67 -13.39 6.40 1.93
CA ALA A 67 -12.01 6.07 1.67
C ALA A 67 -11.59 6.42 0.23
N MET A 68 -10.28 6.57 0.06
CA MET A 68 -9.66 6.93 -1.20
C MET A 68 -9.82 5.84 -2.26
N GLN A 69 -9.87 6.21 -3.54
CA GLN A 69 -9.80 5.28 -4.67
C GLN A 69 -9.05 5.93 -5.84
N CYS A 70 -7.73 6.09 -5.69
CA CYS A 70 -6.92 6.82 -6.65
C CYS A 70 -6.86 6.09 -8.01
N SER A 71 -7.24 6.77 -9.08
CA SER A 71 -7.18 6.28 -10.46
C SER A 71 -5.75 6.22 -11.03
N HIS A 72 -4.81 6.90 -10.37
CA HIS A 72 -3.39 6.93 -10.74
C HIS A 72 -2.56 5.82 -10.09
N MET A 73 -3.15 5.02 -9.20
CA MET A 73 -2.47 3.83 -8.66
C MET A 73 -2.60 2.64 -9.60
N GLY A 74 -1.49 1.91 -9.77
CA GLY A 74 -1.47 0.60 -10.40
C GLY A 74 -0.13 -0.11 -10.23
N ILE A 75 0.02 -1.26 -10.88
CA ILE A 75 1.28 -2.00 -10.92
C ILE A 75 2.22 -1.27 -11.88
N LEU A 76 3.46 -1.04 -11.44
CA LEU A 76 4.48 -0.34 -12.22
C LEU A 76 4.88 -1.18 -13.44
N PRO A 77 4.94 -0.61 -14.66
CA PRO A 77 5.26 -1.37 -15.87
C PRO A 77 6.65 -2.01 -15.86
N ASP A 78 7.60 -1.34 -15.22
CA ASP A 78 9.01 -1.69 -15.09
C ASP A 78 9.32 -2.54 -13.85
N GLU A 79 8.37 -2.65 -12.91
CA GLU A 79 8.51 -3.42 -11.67
C GLU A 79 7.26 -4.29 -11.42
N PRO A 80 7.14 -5.45 -12.07
CA PRO A 80 6.00 -6.36 -11.88
C PRO A 80 5.78 -6.72 -10.41
N GLY A 81 4.53 -6.69 -9.97
CA GLY A 81 4.13 -6.96 -8.58
C GLY A 81 4.27 -5.76 -7.63
N ILE A 82 4.96 -4.68 -8.05
CA ILE A 82 5.11 -3.46 -7.26
C ILE A 82 4.03 -2.45 -7.64
N MET A 83 3.26 -2.02 -6.64
CA MET A 83 2.29 -0.94 -6.76
C MET A 83 2.96 0.42 -6.61
N GLY A 84 2.53 1.37 -7.45
CA GLY A 84 3.03 2.74 -7.40
C GLY A 84 2.13 3.75 -8.09
N CYS A 85 2.45 5.02 -7.88
CA CYS A 85 1.77 6.13 -8.54
C CYS A 85 2.27 6.25 -9.98
N LEU A 86 1.37 6.02 -10.94
CA LEU A 86 1.70 5.95 -12.37
C LEU A 86 1.99 7.32 -13.00
N ILE A 87 1.75 8.41 -12.27
CA ILE A 87 2.09 9.78 -12.70
C ILE A 87 3.39 10.30 -12.06
N TYR A 88 3.86 9.69 -10.97
CA TYR A 88 5.05 10.15 -10.23
C TYR A 88 6.38 9.86 -10.98
N GLY A 89 6.31 9.19 -12.14
CA GLY A 89 7.45 8.89 -13.01
C GLY A 89 7.65 9.87 -14.18
N GLU A 90 6.78 10.86 -14.39
CA GLU A 90 6.94 11.85 -15.45
C GLU A 90 7.84 13.01 -15.00
N GLN A 91 8.87 13.33 -15.80
CA GLN A 91 9.94 14.29 -15.50
C GLN A 91 9.54 15.78 -15.41
N ASP A 92 8.26 16.12 -15.27
CA ASP A 92 7.86 17.47 -14.90
C ASP A 92 6.46 17.41 -14.26
N PRO A 93 6.32 17.58 -12.94
CA PRO A 93 5.01 17.53 -12.32
C PRO A 93 4.05 18.60 -12.81
N GLY A 94 4.58 19.71 -13.34
CA GLY A 94 3.80 20.92 -13.48
C GLY A 94 3.13 21.35 -12.15
N HIS A 95 2.50 22.50 -12.17
CA HIS A 95 1.83 23.02 -10.98
C HIS A 95 0.61 22.18 -10.52
N HIS A 96 -0.01 21.44 -11.45
CA HIS A 96 -1.20 20.63 -11.15
C HIS A 96 -0.88 19.34 -10.39
N MET A 97 0.23 18.65 -10.68
CA MET A 97 0.61 17.46 -9.91
C MET A 97 1.15 17.84 -8.52
N GLU A 98 1.89 18.95 -8.39
CA GLU A 98 2.28 19.45 -7.06
C GLU A 98 1.07 19.80 -6.20
N SER A 99 0.06 20.49 -6.76
CA SER A 99 -1.19 20.78 -6.06
C SER A 99 -1.97 19.51 -5.69
N PHE A 100 -2.01 18.50 -6.56
CA PHE A 100 -2.63 17.20 -6.28
C PHE A 100 -1.92 16.46 -5.13
N ILE A 101 -0.59 16.40 -5.15
CA ILE A 101 0.23 15.71 -4.15
C ILE A 101 0.16 16.44 -2.79
N THR A 102 0.20 17.77 -2.79
CA THR A 102 0.16 18.57 -1.56
C THR A 102 -1.23 18.64 -0.93
N GLY A 103 -2.29 18.65 -1.74
CA GLY A 103 -3.68 18.65 -1.27
C GLY A 103 -4.17 17.26 -0.83
N THR A 104 -3.75 16.21 -1.53
CA THR A 104 -4.23 14.84 -1.32
C THR A 104 -3.21 14.01 -0.53
N CYS A 105 -2.00 13.81 -1.05
CA CYS A 105 -1.07 12.79 -0.55
C CYS A 105 -0.29 13.21 0.71
N ARG A 106 0.00 14.50 0.91
CA ARG A 106 0.80 14.98 2.07
C ARG A 106 0.04 15.06 3.40
N ASN A 107 -1.29 14.97 3.39
CA ASN A 107 -2.13 15.13 4.58
C ASN A 107 -2.61 13.80 5.16
N PHE A 108 -2.24 12.66 4.57
CA PHE A 108 -2.61 11.35 5.10
C PHE A 108 -1.75 10.98 6.30
N TYR A 109 -2.43 10.73 7.43
CA TYR A 109 -1.82 10.05 8.57
C TYR A 109 -1.54 8.60 8.18
N CYS A 110 -0.28 8.18 8.30
CA CYS A 110 0.14 6.81 8.05
C CYS A 110 0.53 6.17 9.41
N PRO A 111 -0.28 5.24 9.95
CA PRO A 111 0.01 4.57 11.22
C PRO A 111 1.38 3.89 11.21
N ALA A 112 1.77 3.30 10.08
CA ALA A 112 3.09 2.69 9.91
C ALA A 112 4.23 3.71 10.06
N TRP A 113 4.08 4.88 9.44
CA TRP A 113 5.07 5.96 9.53
C TRP A 113 5.09 6.59 10.92
N GLU A 114 4.07 6.51 11.75
CA GLU A 114 4.15 7.12 13.09
C GLU A 114 4.60 6.12 14.15
N ASN A 115 4.25 4.85 14.00
CA ASN A 115 4.37 3.86 15.08
C ASN A 115 5.42 2.76 14.84
N LEU A 116 5.91 2.57 13.61
CA LEU A 116 6.81 1.47 13.29
C LEU A 116 8.26 1.92 13.09
N THR A 117 9.17 1.08 13.57
CA THR A 117 10.61 1.13 13.30
C THR A 117 10.95 0.49 11.95
N ASP A 118 12.10 0.84 11.40
CA ASP A 118 12.61 0.25 10.15
C ASP A 118 12.68 -1.28 10.20
N ARG A 119 13.02 -1.86 11.37
CA ARG A 119 13.05 -3.32 11.57
C ARG A 119 11.67 -3.95 11.43
N GLN A 120 10.64 -3.31 11.98
CA GLN A 120 9.26 -3.80 11.90
C GLN A 120 8.69 -3.66 10.49
N VAL A 121 9.03 -2.55 9.80
CA VAL A 121 8.67 -2.35 8.39
C VAL A 121 9.28 -3.45 7.51
N LEU A 122 10.58 -3.72 7.68
CA LEU A 122 11.27 -4.77 6.93
C LEU A 122 10.78 -6.17 7.28
N PHE A 123 10.42 -6.42 8.53
CA PHE A 123 9.81 -7.68 8.95
C PHE A 123 8.49 -7.93 8.21
N ALA A 124 7.58 -6.94 8.21
CA ALA A 124 6.32 -7.04 7.49
C ALA A 124 6.52 -7.22 5.97
N ALA A 125 7.48 -6.50 5.39
CA ALA A 125 7.80 -6.58 3.97
C ALA A 125 8.30 -7.97 3.58
N ARG A 126 9.19 -8.56 4.38
CA ARG A 126 9.71 -9.91 4.17
C ARG A 126 8.66 -11.00 4.40
N LEU A 127 7.79 -10.81 5.40
CA LEU A 127 6.73 -11.78 5.73
C LEU A 127 5.71 -11.91 4.59
N MET A 128 5.26 -10.78 4.05
CA MET A 128 4.17 -10.78 3.07
C MET A 128 4.67 -10.78 1.63
N GLY A 129 5.74 -10.06 1.32
CA GLY A 129 6.42 -10.13 0.02
C GLY A 129 5.61 -9.65 -1.20
N ASP A 130 4.43 -9.07 -1.00
CA ASP A 130 3.55 -8.60 -2.06
C ASP A 130 2.91 -7.24 -1.71
N TRP A 131 2.03 -6.73 -2.57
CA TRP A 131 1.34 -5.46 -2.30
C TRP A 131 0.06 -5.63 -1.48
N TYR A 132 -0.61 -6.78 -1.58
CA TYR A 132 -1.95 -7.00 -1.05
C TYR A 132 -1.91 -7.22 0.45
N TRP A 133 -1.21 -8.26 0.89
CA TRP A 133 -1.12 -8.64 2.30
C TRP A 133 -0.23 -7.68 3.09
N TYR A 134 0.85 -7.21 2.47
CA TYR A 134 1.72 -6.21 3.09
C TYR A 134 0.97 -4.93 3.41
N SER A 135 0.13 -4.41 2.49
CA SER A 135 -0.65 -3.19 2.73
C SER A 135 -1.59 -3.35 3.93
N LEU A 136 -2.21 -4.51 4.10
CA LEU A 136 -3.08 -4.79 5.25
C LEU A 136 -2.26 -4.89 6.55
N LEU A 137 -1.21 -5.70 6.55
CA LEU A 137 -0.38 -5.92 7.74
C LEU A 137 0.31 -4.64 8.23
N ILE A 138 0.93 -3.88 7.34
CA ILE A 138 1.71 -2.69 7.72
C ILE A 138 0.83 -1.59 8.34
N ASN A 139 -0.47 -1.59 8.03
CA ASN A 139 -1.45 -0.67 8.59
C ASN A 139 -2.19 -1.24 9.81
N HIS A 140 -2.08 -2.54 10.10
CA HIS A 140 -2.54 -3.13 11.35
C HIS A 140 -1.39 -3.24 12.35
N VAL A 141 -1.05 -2.10 12.95
CA VAL A 141 0.12 -1.95 13.84
C VAL A 141 0.08 -2.95 14.99
N GLU A 142 -1.08 -3.18 15.61
CA GLU A 142 -1.23 -4.11 16.72
C GLU A 142 -0.91 -5.56 16.33
N ALA A 143 -1.46 -6.04 15.22
CA ALA A 143 -1.20 -7.38 14.71
C ALA A 143 0.27 -7.57 14.33
N LEU A 144 0.88 -6.57 13.67
CA LEU A 144 2.30 -6.59 13.34
C LEU A 144 3.19 -6.62 14.59
N LEU A 145 2.92 -5.80 15.59
CA LEU A 145 3.71 -5.78 16.83
C LEU A 145 3.57 -7.10 17.60
N ARG A 146 2.37 -7.70 17.59
CA ARG A 146 2.11 -9.01 18.20
C ARG A 146 2.95 -10.10 17.56
N ILE A 147 2.92 -10.24 16.22
CA ILE A 147 3.69 -11.28 15.53
C ILE A 147 5.20 -11.02 15.61
N PHE A 148 5.63 -9.75 15.48
CA PHE A 148 7.03 -9.34 15.61
C PHE A 148 7.61 -9.62 17.01
N SER A 149 6.79 -9.60 18.06
CA SER A 149 7.25 -9.91 19.42
C SER A 149 7.51 -11.39 19.67
N GLN A 150 6.92 -12.27 18.84
CA GLN A 150 6.99 -13.72 18.98
C GLN A 150 8.11 -14.33 18.12
N TYR A 151 8.44 -13.72 16.99
CA TYR A 151 9.38 -14.24 16.01
C TYR A 151 10.48 -13.24 15.70
N GLU A 152 11.75 -13.67 15.77
CA GLU A 152 12.88 -12.82 15.39
C GLU A 152 12.97 -12.64 13.87
N ASN A 153 12.72 -13.71 13.11
CA ASN A 153 12.68 -13.69 11.65
C ASN A 153 11.30 -14.09 11.13
N PRO A 154 10.81 -13.45 10.06
CA PRO A 154 9.51 -13.77 9.49
C PRO A 154 9.45 -15.18 8.90
N GLU A 155 10.59 -15.74 8.46
CA GLU A 155 10.68 -17.10 7.94
C GLU A 155 10.48 -18.20 9.01
N ASP A 156 10.53 -17.82 10.29
CA ASP A 156 10.32 -18.75 11.40
C ASP A 156 8.82 -18.89 11.78
N ILE A 157 7.93 -18.11 11.16
CA ILE A 157 6.49 -18.15 11.43
C ILE A 157 5.88 -19.41 10.79
N PRO A 158 5.17 -20.26 11.55
CA PRO A 158 4.46 -21.42 11.00
C PRO A 158 3.36 -21.01 10.02
N ASP A 159 3.15 -21.81 8.97
CA ASP A 159 2.11 -21.56 7.95
C ASP A 159 0.72 -21.37 8.57
N GLU A 160 0.35 -22.15 9.59
CA GLU A 160 -0.94 -22.04 10.27
C GLU A 160 -1.13 -20.67 10.96
N GLU A 161 -0.07 -20.11 11.54
CA GLU A 161 -0.13 -18.79 12.17
C GLU A 161 -0.16 -17.67 11.13
N LEU A 162 0.54 -17.83 10.01
CA LEU A 162 0.48 -16.90 8.89
C LEU A 162 -0.93 -16.88 8.26
N GLU A 163 -1.55 -18.03 8.07
CA GLU A 163 -2.93 -18.10 7.53
C GLU A 163 -3.93 -17.50 8.52
N SER A 164 -3.82 -17.79 9.82
CA SER A 164 -4.67 -17.14 10.84
C SER A 164 -4.50 -15.62 10.87
N LEU A 165 -3.27 -15.11 10.69
CA LEU A 165 -3.02 -13.67 10.57
C LEU A 165 -3.70 -13.09 9.33
N LYS A 166 -3.66 -13.78 8.18
CA LYS A 166 -4.33 -13.31 6.96
C LYS A 166 -5.85 -13.28 7.12
N GLU A 167 -6.44 -14.27 7.79
CA GLU A 167 -7.86 -14.28 8.13
C GLU A 167 -8.23 -13.06 8.99
N GLU A 168 -7.48 -12.77 10.06
CA GLU A 168 -7.68 -11.57 10.90
C GLU A 168 -7.58 -10.27 10.09
N LEU A 169 -6.61 -10.17 9.17
CA LEU A 169 -6.45 -9.00 8.31
C LEU A 169 -7.64 -8.82 7.35
N LEU A 170 -8.19 -9.90 6.82
CA LEU A 170 -9.41 -9.84 5.99
C LEU A 170 -10.63 -9.51 6.83
N GLU A 171 -10.80 -10.13 7.99
CA GLU A 171 -11.88 -9.79 8.92
C GLU A 171 -11.85 -8.30 9.21
N ARG A 172 -10.70 -7.74 9.58
CA ARG A 172 -10.56 -6.28 9.79
C ARG A 172 -10.80 -5.43 8.54
N LEU A 173 -10.47 -5.92 7.35
CA LEU A 173 -10.79 -5.20 6.11
C LEU A 173 -12.29 -5.16 5.85
N TYR A 174 -13.07 -6.09 6.39
CA TYR A 174 -14.52 -6.15 6.19
C TYR A 174 -15.33 -5.81 7.44
N ASP A 175 -14.69 -5.72 8.59
CA ASP A 175 -15.29 -5.38 9.88
C ASP A 175 -15.07 -3.88 10.18
N GLU A 176 -16.14 -3.26 10.63
CA GLU A 176 -16.32 -1.81 10.83
C GLU A 176 -16.50 -0.97 9.54
N ASP A 177 -17.76 -0.58 9.30
CA ASP A 177 -18.23 0.44 8.35
C ASP A 177 -18.33 0.09 6.84
N GLY A 178 -18.48 -1.20 6.51
CA GLY A 178 -18.89 -1.69 5.18
C GLY A 178 -20.41 -1.65 4.88
N LYS A 179 -21.20 -0.93 5.69
CA LYS A 179 -22.62 -0.58 5.49
C LYS A 179 -22.95 0.77 6.10
#